data_AF-H2JBJ3-F1
#
_entry.id   AF-H2JBJ3-F1
#
_cell.length_a   1.000
_cell.length_b   1.000
_cell.length_c   1.000
_cell.angle_alpha   90.00
_cell.angle_beta   90.00
_cell.angle_gamma   90.00
#
_symmetry.space_group_name_H-M   'P 1'
#
loop_
_entity.id
_entity.type
_entity.pdbx_description
1 polymer ?
#
loop_
_entity_poly.entity_id
_entity_poly.type
_entity_poly.pdbx_seq_one_letter_code
_entity_poly.pdbx_strand_id
1 'polypeptide(L)'
;MEMIDRYIYAVTQHLPENIREDVSKELRSNIQDMLPEDASDDQIKEVLEELGNPVKLAVEYNPERRYLIGPSIYNQYINLLKIVTCIAALTMGFIAIFAWLFDPADAQKPANVIANIISAFFQGALQGAFWVTLVFVIMERSGVHEGHSPFTKKKWTLKDLPDIPDYGKKKISRVSTTAEMLFTVIVTVVLIFRPGVIGVSLNGSHFVPILNVDRLNTYIIGIVLLGVISLGILVWKTIYPYWSIPLAAANAGLNIATAILMLFIVRDRYMVNNEFLKLLESLTNLTLSQVTLIWQRGLWLFAAVFIVIAICDSIAGVFKCKS
;
A
#
# COMPACT_ATOMS: atom_id res chain seq x y z
N MET A 1 9.62 2.64 51.91
CA MET A 1 8.34 2.45 51.17
C MET A 1 8.05 3.55 50.14
N GLU A 2 8.21 4.84 50.46
CA GLU A 2 7.91 5.95 49.51
C GLU A 2 8.62 5.83 48.15
N MET A 3 9.87 5.36 48.10
CA MET A 3 10.59 5.14 46.83
C MET A 3 9.94 4.10 45.92
N ILE A 4 9.43 3.01 46.50
CA ILE A 4 8.73 1.96 45.74
C ILE A 4 7.43 2.53 45.16
N ASP A 5 6.66 3.26 45.97
CA ASP A 5 5.41 3.89 45.53
C ASP A 5 5.66 4.90 44.40
N ARG A 6 6.71 5.72 44.53
CA ARG A 6 7.13 6.68 43.50
C ARG A 6 7.58 5.99 42.22
N TYR A 7 8.32 4.88 42.33
CA TYR A 7 8.76 4.11 41.17
C TYR A 7 7.57 3.48 40.44
N ILE A 8 6.67 2.81 41.16
CA ILE A 8 5.46 2.20 40.60
C ILE A 8 4.57 3.27 39.95
N TYR A 9 4.37 4.42 40.60
CA TYR A 9 3.66 5.54 40.01
C TYR A 9 4.34 6.02 38.72
N ALA A 10 5.67 6.14 38.72
CA ALA A 10 6.43 6.56 37.55
C ALA A 10 6.30 5.58 36.37
N VAL A 11 6.15 4.27 36.61
CA VAL A 11 5.86 3.27 35.58
C VAL A 11 4.40 3.38 35.11
N THR A 12 3.46 3.34 36.05
CA THR A 12 2.02 3.20 35.74
C THR A 12 1.41 4.45 35.09
N GLN A 13 1.93 5.65 35.36
CA GLN A 13 1.47 6.87 34.67
C GLN A 13 1.65 6.80 33.14
N HIS A 14 2.58 5.98 32.66
CA HIS A 14 2.81 5.78 31.23
C HIS A 14 1.93 4.70 30.61
N LEU A 15 1.14 3.95 31.40
CA LEU A 15 0.26 2.89 30.93
C LEU A 15 -1.18 3.38 30.66
N PRO A 16 -1.96 2.68 29.80
CA PRO A 16 -3.41 2.86 29.69
C PRO A 16 -4.13 2.66 31.03
N GLU A 17 -5.13 3.50 31.32
CA GLU A 17 -5.82 3.49 32.63
C GLU A 17 -6.39 2.13 33.02
N ASN A 18 -6.87 1.35 32.05
CA ASN A 18 -7.50 0.05 32.25
C ASN A 18 -6.55 -1.05 32.73
N ILE A 19 -5.23 -0.87 32.66
CA ILE A 19 -4.24 -1.86 33.13
C ILE A 19 -3.36 -1.33 34.27
N ARG A 20 -3.48 -0.05 34.63
CA ARG A 20 -2.61 0.58 35.64
C ARG A 20 -2.68 -0.11 36.99
N GLU A 21 -3.89 -0.47 37.42
CA GLU A 21 -4.09 -1.07 38.74
C GLU A 21 -3.51 -2.49 38.80
N ASP A 22 -3.76 -3.30 37.77
CA ASP A 22 -3.24 -4.67 37.70
C ASP A 22 -1.72 -4.68 37.64
N VAL A 23 -1.13 -3.87 36.75
CA VAL A 23 0.34 -3.74 36.64
C VAL A 23 0.93 -3.14 37.91
N SER A 24 0.25 -2.20 38.59
CA SER A 24 0.70 -1.66 39.87
C SER A 24 0.80 -2.74 40.94
N LYS A 25 -0.16 -3.67 41.00
CA LYS A 25 -0.16 -4.77 41.98
C LYS A 25 0.91 -5.81 41.64
N GLU A 26 1.00 -6.19 40.37
CA GLU A 26 2.01 -7.13 39.89
C GLU A 26 3.43 -6.61 40.11
N LEU A 27 3.71 -5.37 39.70
CA LEU A 27 5.03 -4.76 39.89
C LEU A 27 5.39 -4.61 41.37
N ARG A 28 4.41 -4.31 42.24
CA ARG A 28 4.64 -4.27 43.69
C ARG A 28 5.02 -5.62 44.24
N SER A 29 4.31 -6.68 43.84
CA SER A 29 4.62 -8.06 44.25
C SER A 29 6.02 -8.44 43.80
N ASN A 30 6.36 -8.19 42.52
CA ASN A 30 7.68 -8.49 41.98
C ASN A 30 8.81 -7.76 42.74
N ILE A 31 8.62 -6.47 43.08
CA ILE A 31 9.60 -5.73 43.88
C ILE A 31 9.73 -6.31 45.29
N GLN A 32 8.61 -6.70 45.91
CA GLN A 32 8.62 -7.30 47.26
C GLN A 32 9.30 -8.67 47.27
N ASP A 33 9.11 -9.48 46.23
CA ASP A 33 9.75 -10.80 46.10
C ASP A 33 11.28 -10.70 45.89
N MET A 34 11.76 -9.58 45.35
CA MET A 34 13.19 -9.28 45.20
C MET A 34 13.85 -8.77 46.49
N LEU A 35 13.07 -8.35 47.49
CA LEU A 35 13.56 -7.73 48.72
C LEU A 35 13.51 -8.71 49.91
N PRO A 36 14.50 -8.70 50.81
CA PRO A 36 14.41 -9.41 52.09
C PRO A 36 13.37 -8.76 53.02
N GLU A 37 12.84 -9.50 54.01
CA GLU A 37 11.77 -9.02 54.91
C GLU A 37 12.07 -7.68 55.61
N ASP A 38 13.34 -7.44 55.97
CA ASP A 38 13.84 -6.20 56.56
C ASP A 38 14.83 -5.47 55.64
N ALA A 39 14.40 -5.14 54.42
CA ALA A 39 15.23 -4.47 53.44
C ALA A 39 15.64 -3.04 53.86
N SER A 40 16.93 -2.72 53.70
CA SER A 40 17.44 -1.35 53.88
C SER A 40 17.11 -0.46 52.69
N ASP A 41 17.18 0.87 52.88
CA ASP A 41 16.97 1.83 51.79
C ASP A 41 17.98 1.64 50.63
N ASP A 42 19.21 1.20 50.93
CA ASP A 42 20.23 0.91 49.92
C ASP A 42 19.86 -0.33 49.07
N GLN A 43 19.29 -1.37 49.69
CA GLN A 43 18.80 -2.55 48.98
C GLN A 43 17.59 -2.25 48.10
N ILE A 44 16.66 -1.41 48.59
CA ILE A 44 15.54 -0.91 47.78
C ILE A 44 16.07 -0.17 46.55
N LYS A 45 17.06 0.70 46.74
CA LYS A 45 17.66 1.46 45.64
C LYS A 45 18.32 0.54 44.61
N GLU A 46 19.08 -0.45 45.06
CA GLU A 46 19.73 -1.43 44.18
C GLU A 46 18.72 -2.21 43.32
N VAL A 47 17.63 -2.70 43.93
CA VAL A 47 16.54 -3.38 43.20
C VAL A 47 15.86 -2.46 42.18
N LEU A 48 15.58 -1.21 42.55
CA LEU A 48 14.96 -0.24 41.63
C LEU A 48 15.91 0.17 40.49
N GLU A 49 17.22 0.21 40.75
CA GLU A 49 18.25 0.43 39.73
C GLU A 49 18.42 -0.78 38.80
N GLU A 50 18.29 -2.01 39.31
CA GLU A 50 18.28 -3.25 38.53
C GLU A 50 17.07 -3.32 37.59
N LEU A 51 15.87 -2.95 38.07
CA LEU A 51 14.67 -2.79 37.24
C LEU A 51 14.81 -1.67 36.19
N GLY A 52 15.70 -0.71 36.46
CA GLY A 52 16.10 0.30 35.50
C GLY A 52 15.09 1.43 35.32
N ASN A 53 15.05 2.02 34.13
CA ASN A 53 14.27 3.23 33.88
C ASN A 53 12.76 2.92 33.85
N PRO A 54 11.91 3.59 34.67
CA PRO A 54 10.49 3.29 34.76
C PRO A 54 9.72 3.51 33.45
N VAL A 55 10.19 4.42 32.59
CA VAL A 55 9.61 4.66 31.26
C VAL A 55 9.87 3.47 30.33
N LYS A 56 11.06 2.86 30.40
CA LYS A 56 11.39 1.66 29.62
C LYS A 56 10.58 0.46 30.12
N LEU A 57 10.52 0.27 31.44
CA LEU A 57 9.76 -0.81 32.04
C LEU A 57 8.26 -0.72 31.70
N ALA A 58 7.70 0.49 31.66
CA ALA A 58 6.31 0.70 31.24
C ALA A 58 6.03 0.24 29.80
N VAL A 59 7.02 0.26 28.90
CA VAL A 59 6.84 -0.25 27.53
C VAL A 59 6.67 -1.77 27.52
N GLU A 60 7.34 -2.47 28.43
CA GLU A 60 7.27 -3.94 28.53
C GLU A 60 5.92 -4.41 29.10
N TYR A 61 5.35 -3.66 30.05
CA TYR A 61 4.02 -3.92 30.59
C TYR A 61 2.87 -3.44 29.70
N ASN A 62 3.15 -2.64 28.65
CA ASN A 62 2.09 -2.12 27.80
C ASN A 62 1.75 -3.11 26.66
N PRO A 63 0.54 -3.71 26.67
CA PRO A 63 0.10 -4.64 25.62
C PRO A 63 -0.13 -3.92 24.28
N GLU A 64 -0.42 -2.61 24.30
CA GLU A 64 -0.60 -1.82 23.09
C GLU A 64 0.71 -1.12 22.71
N ARG A 65 1.43 -1.74 21.78
CA ARG A 65 2.63 -1.14 21.19
C ARG A 65 2.26 0.22 20.55
N ARG A 66 2.87 1.31 21.04
CA ARG A 66 2.61 2.70 20.55
C ARG A 66 3.29 3.03 19.22
N TYR A 67 3.57 2.03 18.38
CA TYR A 67 4.22 2.27 17.10
C TYR A 67 3.18 2.57 16.02
N LEU A 68 3.50 3.52 15.14
CA LEU A 68 2.72 3.71 13.91
C LEU A 68 2.85 2.49 12.99
N ILE A 69 4.05 1.90 12.97
CA ILE A 69 4.42 0.67 12.25
C ILE A 69 5.37 -0.10 13.18
N GLY A 70 5.01 -1.33 13.55
CA GLY A 70 5.73 -2.12 14.54
C GLY A 70 7.07 -2.67 14.02
N PRO A 71 7.98 -3.04 14.93
CA PRO A 71 9.31 -3.57 14.57
C PRO A 71 9.23 -4.89 13.76
N SER A 72 8.12 -5.63 13.86
CA SER A 72 7.85 -6.88 13.14
C SER A 72 7.82 -6.69 11.61
N ILE A 73 7.25 -5.57 11.14
CA ILE A 73 7.03 -5.28 9.71
C ILE A 73 7.84 -4.07 9.20
N TYR A 74 8.64 -3.45 10.07
CA TYR A 74 9.35 -2.21 9.76
C TYR A 74 10.36 -2.36 8.60
N ASN A 75 11.07 -3.49 8.51
CA ASN A 75 12.04 -3.71 7.43
C ASN A 75 11.34 -3.83 6.07
N GLN A 76 10.19 -4.49 6.02
CA GLN A 76 9.38 -4.62 4.82
C GLN A 76 8.76 -3.28 4.43
N TYR A 77 8.32 -2.49 5.43
CA TYR A 77 7.88 -1.11 5.23
C TYR A 77 8.95 -0.28 4.52
N ILE A 78 10.17 -0.22 5.07
CA ILE A 78 11.25 0.59 4.49
C ILE A 78 11.62 0.13 3.07
N ASN A 79 11.61 -1.18 2.81
CA ASN A 79 11.91 -1.71 1.48
C ASN A 79 10.86 -1.27 0.45
N LEU A 80 9.57 -1.47 0.76
CA LEU A 80 8.48 -1.06 -0.13
C LEU A 80 8.40 0.45 -0.28
N LEU A 81 8.59 1.20 0.81
CA LEU A 81 8.61 2.65 0.80
C LEU A 81 9.64 3.16 -0.21
N LYS A 82 10.88 2.64 -0.17
CA LYS A 82 11.94 3.02 -1.12
C LYS A 82 11.55 2.72 -2.57
N ILE A 83 11.07 1.50 -2.84
CA ILE A 83 10.75 1.06 -4.20
C ILE A 83 9.58 1.88 -4.77
N VAL A 84 8.46 1.94 -4.07
CA VAL A 84 7.23 2.59 -4.55
C VAL A 84 7.41 4.12 -4.64
N THR A 85 8.08 4.73 -3.66
CA THR A 85 8.39 6.18 -3.68
C THR A 85 9.27 6.52 -4.88
N CYS A 86 10.30 5.72 -5.15
CA CYS A 86 11.18 5.91 -6.29
C CYS A 86 10.42 5.80 -7.61
N ILE A 87 9.61 4.75 -7.77
CA ILE A 87 8.81 4.53 -8.99
C ILE A 87 7.81 5.67 -9.19
N ALA A 88 7.08 6.09 -8.15
CA ALA A 88 6.11 7.17 -8.24
C ALA A 88 6.76 8.53 -8.57
N ALA A 89 7.90 8.84 -7.93
CA ALA A 89 8.67 10.05 -8.21
C ALA A 89 9.19 10.08 -9.65
N LEU A 90 9.81 8.99 -10.12
CA LEU A 90 10.29 8.87 -11.49
C LEU A 90 9.13 8.98 -12.50
N THR A 91 8.01 8.32 -12.24
CA THR A 91 6.84 8.35 -13.11
C THR A 91 6.32 9.78 -13.27
N MET A 92 6.08 10.50 -12.17
CA MET A 92 5.60 11.88 -12.24
C MET A 92 6.63 12.83 -12.84
N GLY A 93 7.90 12.65 -12.52
CA GLY A 93 9.01 13.43 -13.09
C GLY A 93 9.14 13.26 -14.60
N PHE A 94 9.13 12.02 -15.09
CA PHE A 94 9.17 11.73 -16.53
C PHE A 94 7.92 12.23 -17.25
N ILE A 95 6.75 12.13 -16.63
CA ILE A 95 5.53 12.73 -17.16
C ILE A 95 5.69 14.25 -17.32
N ALA A 96 6.26 14.95 -16.33
CA ALA A 96 6.49 16.39 -16.41
C ALA A 96 7.50 16.76 -17.49
N ILE A 97 8.58 15.98 -17.64
CA ILE A 97 9.57 16.14 -18.72
C ILE A 97 8.89 15.93 -20.09
N PHE A 98 8.08 14.88 -20.22
CA PHE A 98 7.36 14.58 -21.44
C PHE A 98 6.38 15.72 -21.78
N ALA A 99 5.60 16.19 -20.81
CA ALA A 99 4.69 17.32 -21.02
C ALA A 99 5.43 18.56 -21.53
N TRP A 100 6.62 18.86 -20.99
CA TRP A 100 7.45 19.96 -21.47
C TRP A 100 7.97 19.76 -22.90
N LEU A 101 8.43 18.55 -23.27
CA LEU A 101 8.95 18.26 -24.61
C LEU A 101 7.90 18.44 -25.71
N PHE A 102 6.62 18.23 -25.38
CA PHE A 102 5.52 18.20 -26.34
C PHE A 102 4.57 19.42 -26.25
N ASP A 103 4.86 20.39 -25.37
CA ASP A 103 4.12 21.65 -25.27
C ASP A 103 5.02 22.88 -25.57
N PRO A 104 4.93 23.47 -26.77
CA PRO A 104 5.73 24.63 -27.16
C PRO A 104 5.40 25.91 -26.36
N ALA A 105 4.24 25.97 -25.68
CA ALA A 105 3.80 27.18 -24.99
C ALA A 105 4.60 27.46 -23.70
N ASP A 106 5.10 26.41 -23.03
CA ASP A 106 5.83 26.53 -21.76
C ASP A 106 7.34 26.78 -21.95
N ALA A 107 7.84 26.69 -23.19
CA ALA A 107 9.25 26.91 -23.53
C ALA A 107 9.73 28.36 -23.30
N GLN A 108 8.82 29.32 -23.08
CA GLN A 108 9.16 30.74 -22.91
C GLN A 108 9.69 31.10 -21.51
N LYS A 109 9.63 30.19 -20.52
CA LYS A 109 10.13 30.44 -19.15
C LYS A 109 10.90 29.23 -18.60
N PRO A 110 12.18 29.05 -18.95
CA PRO A 110 12.96 27.86 -18.56
C PRO A 110 13.05 27.63 -17.05
N ALA A 111 13.03 28.70 -16.25
CA ALA A 111 13.02 28.60 -14.79
C ALA A 111 11.76 27.92 -14.22
N ASN A 112 10.59 28.17 -14.83
CA ASN A 112 9.32 27.56 -14.40
C ASN A 112 9.26 26.07 -14.74
N VAL A 113 9.87 25.67 -15.86
CA VAL A 113 9.95 24.27 -16.29
C VAL A 113 10.73 23.43 -15.29
N ILE A 114 11.91 23.89 -14.88
CA ILE A 114 12.74 23.18 -13.90
C ILE A 114 11.98 23.06 -12.57
N ALA A 115 11.34 24.14 -12.11
CA ALA A 115 10.54 24.12 -10.88
C ALA A 115 9.36 23.13 -10.97
N ASN A 116 8.67 23.06 -12.11
CA ASN A 116 7.57 22.12 -12.34
C ASN A 116 8.04 20.66 -12.34
N ILE A 117 9.18 20.36 -12.98
CA ILE A 117 9.76 19.02 -12.99
C ILE A 117 10.14 18.60 -11.57
N ILE A 118 10.88 19.44 -10.84
CA ILE A 118 11.26 19.17 -9.44
C ILE A 118 10.02 18.96 -8.58
N SER A 119 9.00 19.79 -8.74
CA SER A 119 7.73 19.66 -8.02
C SER A 119 7.02 18.35 -8.34
N ALA A 120 7.06 17.88 -9.60
CA ALA A 120 6.48 16.61 -10.00
C ALA A 120 7.21 15.40 -9.38
N PHE A 121 8.55 15.43 -9.34
CA PHE A 121 9.33 14.41 -8.63
C PHE A 121 8.96 14.37 -7.14
N PHE A 122 8.91 15.55 -6.50
CA PHE A 122 8.56 15.65 -5.08
C PHE A 122 7.13 15.20 -4.81
N GLN A 123 6.18 15.57 -5.66
CA GLN A 123 4.78 15.15 -5.56
C GLN A 123 4.66 13.62 -5.71
N GLY A 124 5.34 13.02 -6.69
CA GLY A 124 5.35 11.57 -6.87
C GLY A 124 5.95 10.85 -5.67
N ALA A 125 7.05 11.38 -5.11
CA ALA A 125 7.65 10.84 -3.90
C ALA A 125 6.67 10.92 -2.70
N LEU A 126 6.03 12.08 -2.50
CA LEU A 126 5.09 12.29 -1.39
C LEU A 126 3.88 11.36 -1.51
N GLN A 127 3.32 11.19 -2.71
CA GLN A 127 2.20 10.28 -2.94
C GLN A 127 2.60 8.82 -2.71
N GLY A 128 3.74 8.38 -3.24
CA GLY A 128 4.25 7.03 -3.01
C GLY A 128 4.47 6.75 -1.53
N ALA A 129 5.09 7.70 -0.81
CA ALA A 129 5.31 7.58 0.62
C ALA A 129 3.99 7.50 1.40
N PHE A 130 3.07 8.43 1.13
CA PHE A 130 1.77 8.49 1.80
C PHE A 130 0.98 7.19 1.69
N TRP A 131 0.80 6.66 0.47
CA TRP A 131 -0.02 5.46 0.26
C TRP A 131 0.63 4.20 0.82
N VAL A 132 1.96 4.07 0.73
CA VAL A 132 2.66 2.95 1.37
C VAL A 132 2.53 3.02 2.90
N THR A 133 2.80 4.18 3.50
CA THR A 133 2.65 4.36 4.95
C THR A 133 1.22 4.07 5.38
N LEU A 134 0.21 4.55 4.65
CA LEU A 134 -1.20 4.30 4.97
C LEU A 134 -1.53 2.80 4.98
N VAL A 135 -1.08 2.05 3.97
CA VAL A 135 -1.29 0.60 3.92
C VAL A 135 -0.64 -0.11 5.11
N PHE A 136 0.60 0.24 5.45
CA PHE A 136 1.29 -0.35 6.60
C PHE A 136 0.65 0.01 7.93
N VAL A 137 0.14 1.23 8.08
CA VAL A 137 -0.63 1.65 9.25
C VAL A 137 -1.91 0.83 9.38
N ILE A 138 -2.65 0.65 8.30
CA ILE A 138 -3.87 -0.19 8.31
C ILE A 138 -3.53 -1.63 8.67
N MET A 139 -2.43 -2.17 8.13
CA MET A 139 -1.97 -3.53 8.43
C MET A 139 -1.53 -3.71 9.89
N GLU A 140 -0.80 -2.75 10.45
CA GLU A 140 -0.39 -2.73 11.85
C GLU A 140 -1.63 -2.73 12.75
N ARG A 141 -2.56 -1.81 12.49
CA ARG A 141 -3.80 -1.65 13.27
C ARG A 141 -4.75 -2.83 13.17
N SER A 142 -4.70 -3.56 12.06
CA SER A 142 -5.54 -4.75 11.85
C SER A 142 -4.95 -6.02 12.47
N GLY A 143 -3.70 -6.02 12.95
CA GLY A 143 -3.03 -7.18 13.54
C GLY A 143 -2.77 -8.34 12.58
N VAL A 144 -3.00 -8.14 11.27
CA VAL A 144 -2.94 -9.19 10.23
C VAL A 144 -1.57 -9.87 10.18
N HIS A 145 -0.51 -9.14 10.49
CA HIS A 145 0.86 -9.62 10.44
C HIS A 145 1.28 -10.48 11.65
N GLU A 146 0.53 -10.45 12.75
CA GLU A 146 0.78 -11.26 13.96
C GLU A 146 0.08 -12.62 13.90
N GLY A 147 -0.55 -12.98 12.78
CA GLY A 147 -1.37 -14.19 12.66
C GLY A 147 -2.71 -14.09 13.37
N HIS A 148 -3.03 -12.94 13.96
CA HIS A 148 -4.35 -12.62 14.47
C HIS A 148 -5.24 -12.18 13.30
N SER A 149 -6.30 -12.95 13.06
CA SER A 149 -7.38 -12.49 12.19
C SER A 149 -8.03 -11.26 12.84
N PRO A 150 -8.21 -10.13 12.12
CA PRO A 150 -8.92 -8.97 12.66
C PRO A 150 -10.37 -9.29 13.09
N PHE A 151 -10.90 -10.44 12.65
CA PHE A 151 -12.24 -10.92 12.97
C PHE A 151 -12.27 -11.97 14.09
N THR A 152 -11.13 -12.47 14.55
CA THR A 152 -11.06 -13.56 15.54
C THR A 152 -9.82 -13.44 16.44
N LYS A 153 -10.04 -13.09 17.72
CA LYS A 153 -9.04 -13.17 18.80
C LYS A 153 -8.75 -14.63 19.17
N LYS A 154 -8.14 -15.39 18.26
CA LYS A 154 -7.70 -16.76 18.55
C LYS A 154 -6.41 -16.67 19.38
N LYS A 155 -6.42 -17.25 20.60
CA LYS A 155 -5.19 -17.45 21.38
C LYS A 155 -4.27 -18.40 20.61
N TRP A 156 -2.99 -18.05 20.52
CA TRP A 156 -1.99 -18.87 19.86
C TRP A 156 -1.92 -20.26 20.51
N THR A 157 -1.82 -21.30 19.69
CA THR A 157 -1.66 -22.69 20.11
C THR A 157 -0.50 -23.33 19.36
N LEU A 158 0.06 -24.43 19.88
CA LEU A 158 1.09 -25.22 19.20
C LEU A 158 0.68 -25.73 17.81
N LYS A 159 -0.63 -25.76 17.50
CA LYS A 159 -1.15 -26.10 16.17
C LYS A 159 -1.03 -24.94 15.16
N ASP A 160 -0.76 -23.73 15.64
CA ASP A 160 -0.50 -22.54 14.83
C ASP A 160 0.99 -22.40 14.48
N LEU A 161 1.83 -23.35 14.92
CA LEU A 161 3.21 -23.44 14.47
C LEU A 161 3.21 -23.64 12.96
N PRO A 162 3.89 -22.77 12.18
CA PRO A 162 3.96 -22.97 10.75
C PRO A 162 4.67 -24.30 10.47
N ASP A 163 4.06 -25.14 9.64
CA ASP A 163 4.72 -26.34 9.13
C ASP A 163 6.05 -25.96 8.51
N ILE A 164 7.05 -26.85 8.63
CA ILE A 164 8.34 -26.66 7.97
C ILE A 164 8.06 -26.54 6.47
N PRO A 165 8.27 -25.35 5.89
CA PRO A 165 7.77 -25.08 4.57
C PRO A 165 8.65 -25.77 3.52
N ASP A 166 8.07 -26.75 2.81
CA ASP A 166 8.62 -27.22 1.54
C ASP A 166 8.30 -26.18 0.46
N TYR A 167 9.14 -25.14 0.40
CA TYR A 167 8.93 -23.96 -0.44
C TYR A 167 9.01 -24.21 -1.95
N GLY A 168 9.19 -25.45 -2.42
CA GLY A 168 9.44 -25.80 -3.82
C GLY A 168 8.60 -25.00 -4.84
N LYS A 169 7.38 -25.46 -5.16
CA LYS A 169 6.51 -24.85 -6.19
C LYS A 169 5.64 -23.69 -5.68
N LYS A 170 5.57 -23.47 -4.36
CA LYS A 170 4.73 -22.44 -3.72
C LYS A 170 5.37 -21.05 -3.70
N LYS A 171 6.68 -20.96 -3.88
CA LYS A 171 7.45 -19.71 -3.78
C LYS A 171 7.04 -18.71 -4.87
N ILE A 172 6.78 -17.48 -4.45
CA ILE A 172 6.50 -16.37 -5.34
C ILE A 172 7.83 -15.81 -5.85
N SER A 173 7.94 -15.59 -7.16
CA SER A 173 9.13 -14.99 -7.75
C SER A 173 9.24 -13.53 -7.32
N ARG A 174 10.37 -13.15 -6.73
CA ARG A 174 10.62 -11.76 -6.33
C ARG A 174 10.61 -10.81 -7.54
N VAL A 175 11.10 -11.27 -8.69
CA VAL A 175 11.11 -10.49 -9.93
C VAL A 175 9.69 -10.23 -10.43
N SER A 176 8.81 -11.24 -10.38
CA SER A 176 7.41 -11.05 -10.80
C SER A 176 6.68 -10.09 -9.87
N THR A 177 6.86 -10.20 -8.55
CA THR A 177 6.22 -9.29 -7.59
C THR A 177 6.69 -7.85 -7.76
N THR A 178 8.00 -7.64 -7.98
CA THR A 178 8.53 -6.30 -8.23
C THR A 178 8.03 -5.72 -9.56
N ALA A 179 7.94 -6.55 -10.62
CA ALA A 179 7.40 -6.11 -11.90
C ALA A 179 5.89 -5.78 -11.81
N GLU A 180 5.11 -6.60 -11.10
CA GLU A 180 3.69 -6.37 -10.82
C GLU A 180 3.50 -5.07 -10.03
N MET A 181 4.34 -4.84 -9.02
CA MET A 181 4.34 -3.60 -8.23
C MET A 181 4.66 -2.38 -9.10
N LEU A 182 5.69 -2.47 -9.94
CA LEU A 182 6.08 -1.39 -10.84
C LEU A 182 4.94 -1.04 -11.80
N PHE A 183 4.35 -2.04 -12.45
CA PHE A 183 3.23 -1.83 -13.37
C PHE A 183 2.01 -1.23 -12.65
N THR A 184 1.64 -1.78 -11.50
CA THR A 184 0.47 -1.32 -10.71
C THR A 184 0.64 0.13 -10.27
N VAL A 185 1.81 0.49 -9.73
CA VAL A 185 2.09 1.85 -9.26
C VAL A 185 2.07 2.83 -10.42
N ILE A 186 2.73 2.51 -11.55
CA ILE A 186 2.74 3.37 -12.73
C ILE A 186 1.32 3.61 -13.24
N VAL A 187 0.56 2.55 -13.50
CA VAL A 187 -0.80 2.66 -14.05
C VAL A 187 -1.70 3.44 -13.10
N THR A 188 -1.65 3.17 -11.81
CA THR A 188 -2.48 3.84 -10.80
C THR A 188 -2.12 5.32 -10.68
N VAL A 189 -0.82 5.65 -10.63
CA VAL A 189 -0.35 7.05 -10.57
C VAL A 189 -0.75 7.81 -11.83
N VAL A 190 -0.58 7.23 -13.01
CA VAL A 190 -0.96 7.84 -14.28
C VAL A 190 -2.46 8.08 -14.32
N LEU A 191 -3.29 7.06 -14.05
CA LEU A 191 -4.75 7.20 -14.13
C LEU A 191 -5.32 8.19 -13.12
N ILE A 192 -4.72 8.30 -11.92
CA ILE A 192 -5.24 9.18 -10.87
C ILE A 192 -4.76 10.62 -11.05
N PHE A 193 -3.45 10.82 -11.20
CA PHE A 193 -2.86 12.15 -11.11
C PHE A 193 -2.61 12.79 -12.47
N ARG A 194 -2.46 11.98 -13.52
CA ARG A 194 -2.05 12.46 -14.85
C ARG A 194 -2.78 11.71 -15.98
N PRO A 195 -4.11 11.51 -15.95
CA PRO A 195 -4.80 10.72 -16.98
C PRO A 195 -4.69 11.36 -18.37
N GLY A 196 -4.54 12.68 -18.43
CA GLY A 196 -4.38 13.46 -19.66
C GLY A 196 -3.11 13.18 -20.45
N VAL A 197 -2.14 12.41 -19.92
CA VAL A 197 -0.91 12.02 -20.65
C VAL A 197 -1.10 10.81 -21.56
N ILE A 198 -2.20 10.08 -21.39
CA ILE A 198 -2.58 8.99 -22.28
C ILE A 198 -3.31 9.63 -23.46
N GLY A 199 -2.55 10.01 -24.48
CA GLY A 199 -3.04 10.80 -25.59
C GLY A 199 -2.15 10.73 -26.82
N VAL A 200 -2.52 11.49 -27.84
CA VAL A 200 -1.77 11.59 -29.09
C VAL A 200 -1.60 13.07 -29.44
N SER A 201 -0.43 13.44 -29.95
CA SER A 201 -0.19 14.72 -30.63
C SER A 201 0.21 14.43 -32.07
N LEU A 202 -0.31 15.21 -33.02
CA LEU A 202 -0.03 15.07 -34.44
C LEU A 202 0.51 16.39 -34.99
N ASN A 203 1.67 16.33 -35.64
CA ASN A 203 2.24 17.43 -36.41
C ASN A 203 2.27 18.79 -35.67
N GLY A 204 2.59 18.79 -34.38
CA GLY A 204 2.69 20.01 -33.58
C GLY A 204 1.35 20.59 -33.10
N SER A 205 0.24 19.86 -33.25
CA SER A 205 -1.02 20.16 -32.58
C SER A 205 -0.90 20.00 -31.06
N HIS A 206 -1.79 20.65 -30.31
CA HIS A 206 -1.90 20.41 -28.87
C HIS A 206 -2.17 18.94 -28.58
N PHE A 207 -1.71 18.48 -27.42
CA PHE A 207 -1.84 17.09 -26.99
C PHE A 207 -3.31 16.77 -26.69
N VAL A 208 -3.88 15.75 -27.35
CA VAL A 208 -5.28 15.35 -27.17
C VAL A 208 -5.35 14.06 -26.35
N PRO A 209 -5.93 14.10 -25.13
CA PRO A 209 -6.14 12.90 -24.32
C PRO A 209 -7.08 11.91 -25.02
N ILE A 210 -6.75 10.62 -24.97
CA ILE A 210 -7.58 9.53 -25.49
C ILE A 210 -8.83 9.35 -24.62
N LEU A 211 -8.65 9.38 -23.30
CA LEU A 211 -9.73 9.23 -22.34
C LEU A 211 -10.32 10.60 -21.99
N ASN A 212 -11.63 10.64 -21.81
CA ASN A 212 -12.34 11.77 -21.25
C ASN A 212 -12.03 11.85 -19.74
N VAL A 213 -11.23 12.85 -19.35
CA VAL A 213 -10.74 13.02 -17.97
C VAL A 213 -11.89 13.28 -16.99
N ASP A 214 -12.86 14.10 -17.37
CA ASP A 214 -14.02 14.40 -16.53
C ASP A 214 -14.85 13.14 -16.29
N ARG A 215 -14.99 12.32 -17.33
CA ARG A 215 -15.72 11.05 -17.21
C ARG A 215 -14.95 10.03 -16.38
N LEU A 216 -13.64 9.91 -16.57
CA LEU A 216 -12.77 9.07 -15.76
C LEU A 216 -12.85 9.41 -14.27
N ASN A 217 -13.00 10.70 -13.94
CA ASN A 217 -13.12 11.16 -12.55
C ASN A 217 -14.35 10.56 -11.83
N THR A 218 -15.39 10.15 -12.57
CA THR A 218 -16.55 9.43 -11.99
C THR A 218 -16.14 8.08 -11.37
N TYR A 219 -15.06 7.47 -11.87
CA TYR A 219 -14.56 6.16 -11.44
C TYR A 219 -13.37 6.26 -10.48
N ILE A 220 -12.90 7.46 -10.15
CA ILE A 220 -11.64 7.68 -9.42
C ILE A 220 -11.62 7.01 -8.05
N ILE A 221 -12.75 7.04 -7.33
CA ILE A 221 -12.87 6.42 -6.00
C ILE A 221 -12.69 4.91 -6.11
N GLY A 222 -13.29 4.28 -7.12
CA GLY A 222 -13.12 2.85 -7.38
C GLY A 222 -11.67 2.50 -7.72
N ILE A 223 -11.03 3.31 -8.57
CA ILE A 223 -9.62 3.13 -8.95
C ILE A 223 -8.70 3.26 -7.73
N VAL A 224 -8.89 4.28 -6.90
CA VAL A 224 -8.11 4.50 -5.67
C VAL A 224 -8.29 3.35 -4.70
N LEU A 225 -9.53 2.93 -4.42
CA LEU A 225 -9.81 1.83 -3.50
C LEU A 225 -9.15 0.53 -3.94
N LEU A 226 -9.31 0.15 -5.22
CA LEU A 226 -8.68 -1.05 -5.76
C LEU A 226 -7.15 -0.92 -5.79
N GLY A 227 -6.61 0.26 -6.08
CA GLY A 227 -5.18 0.53 -6.02
C GLY A 227 -4.59 0.34 -4.63
N VAL A 228 -5.27 0.83 -3.58
CA VAL A 228 -4.86 0.65 -2.18
C VAL A 228 -4.92 -0.83 -1.78
N ILE A 229 -5.99 -1.54 -2.14
CA ILE A 229 -6.12 -2.98 -1.88
C ILE A 229 -5.01 -3.76 -2.62
N SER A 230 -4.74 -3.40 -3.87
CA SER A 230 -3.66 -4.00 -4.68
C SER A 230 -2.29 -3.81 -4.03
N LEU A 231 -1.99 -2.62 -3.51
CA LEU A 231 -0.77 -2.39 -2.74
C LEU A 231 -0.72 -3.27 -1.48
N GLY A 232 -1.83 -3.41 -0.75
CA GLY A 232 -1.92 -4.32 0.40
C GLY A 232 -1.61 -5.78 0.04
N ILE A 233 -2.13 -6.28 -1.09
CA ILE A 233 -1.85 -7.63 -1.58
C ILE A 233 -0.37 -7.79 -1.98
N LEU A 234 0.22 -6.77 -2.62
CA LEU A 234 1.66 -6.77 -2.96
C LEU A 234 2.55 -6.78 -1.71
N VAL A 235 2.14 -6.05 -0.67
CA VAL A 235 2.80 -6.09 0.64
C VAL A 235 2.72 -7.51 1.21
N TRP A 236 1.54 -8.14 1.18
CA TRP A 236 1.35 -9.52 1.63
C TRP A 236 2.27 -10.48 0.87
N LYS A 237 2.29 -10.42 -0.47
CA LYS A 237 3.20 -11.22 -1.34
C LYS A 237 4.68 -11.02 -0.99
N THR A 238 5.06 -9.85 -0.47
CA THR A 238 6.45 -9.54 -0.11
C THR A 238 6.82 -10.05 1.29
N ILE A 239 5.91 -9.94 2.27
CA ILE A 239 6.12 -10.46 3.63
C ILE A 239 6.09 -11.99 3.63
N TYR A 240 5.10 -12.58 2.96
CA TYR A 240 4.91 -14.02 2.84
C TYR A 240 5.08 -14.43 1.38
N PRO A 241 6.32 -14.76 0.94
CA PRO A 241 6.64 -15.02 -0.46
C PRO A 241 6.20 -16.42 -0.91
N TYR A 242 5.02 -16.86 -0.48
CA TYR A 242 4.43 -18.14 -0.83
C TYR A 242 2.91 -18.01 -0.96
N TRP A 243 2.33 -18.80 -1.85
CA TRP A 243 0.89 -18.82 -2.04
C TRP A 243 0.19 -19.54 -0.90
N SER A 244 -0.64 -18.80 -0.15
CA SER A 244 -1.59 -19.33 0.82
C SER A 244 -3.02 -19.18 0.31
N ILE A 245 -3.94 -20.02 0.79
CA ILE A 245 -5.35 -19.96 0.38
C ILE A 245 -5.96 -18.55 0.62
N PRO A 246 -5.73 -17.88 1.76
CA PRO A 246 -6.23 -16.52 1.96
C PRO A 246 -5.65 -15.52 0.96
N LEU A 247 -4.35 -15.60 0.65
CA LEU A 247 -3.71 -14.71 -0.32
C LEU A 247 -4.25 -14.95 -1.74
N ALA A 248 -4.44 -16.22 -2.13
CA ALA A 248 -5.04 -16.57 -3.41
C ALA A 248 -6.49 -16.07 -3.53
N ALA A 249 -7.29 -16.20 -2.47
CA ALA A 249 -8.67 -15.72 -2.43
C ALA A 249 -8.73 -14.18 -2.50
N ALA A 250 -7.88 -13.48 -1.75
CA ALA A 250 -7.80 -12.02 -1.80
C ALA A 250 -7.38 -11.50 -3.19
N ASN A 251 -6.37 -12.13 -3.80
CA ASN A 251 -5.90 -11.78 -5.14
C ASN A 251 -6.98 -12.03 -6.20
N ALA A 252 -7.67 -13.17 -6.12
CA ALA A 252 -8.80 -13.47 -7.01
C ALA A 252 -9.96 -12.47 -6.83
N GLY A 253 -10.30 -12.09 -5.60
CA GLY A 253 -11.31 -11.08 -5.30
C GLY A 253 -10.95 -9.71 -5.89
N LEU A 254 -9.69 -9.28 -5.77
CA LEU A 254 -9.19 -8.06 -6.39
C LEU A 254 -9.28 -8.11 -7.92
N ASN A 255 -8.88 -9.23 -8.53
CA ASN A 255 -8.95 -9.45 -9.97
C ASN A 255 -10.40 -9.35 -10.48
N ILE A 256 -11.35 -9.96 -9.78
CA ILE A 256 -12.79 -9.87 -10.10
C ILE A 256 -13.29 -8.42 -9.96
N ALA A 257 -12.98 -7.75 -8.85
CA ALA A 257 -13.43 -6.37 -8.63
C ALA A 257 -12.84 -5.40 -9.68
N THR A 258 -11.58 -5.59 -10.07
CA THR A 258 -10.91 -4.80 -11.12
C THR A 258 -11.51 -5.07 -12.49
N ALA A 259 -11.82 -6.34 -12.80
CA ALA A 259 -12.54 -6.70 -14.02
C ALA A 259 -13.93 -6.06 -14.09
N ILE A 260 -14.69 -6.06 -12.99
CA ILE A 260 -15.99 -5.41 -12.92
C ILE A 260 -15.87 -3.91 -13.16
N LEU A 261 -14.91 -3.23 -12.50
CA LEU A 261 -14.66 -1.81 -12.72
C LEU A 261 -14.30 -1.51 -14.18
N MET A 262 -13.42 -2.33 -14.77
CA MET A 262 -13.03 -2.20 -16.17
C MET A 262 -14.22 -2.35 -17.12
N LEU A 263 -15.13 -3.30 -16.86
CA LEU A 263 -16.36 -3.46 -17.64
C LEU A 263 -17.27 -2.24 -17.55
N PHE A 264 -17.39 -1.61 -16.38
CA PHE A 264 -18.14 -0.35 -16.25
C PHE A 264 -17.51 0.79 -17.04
N ILE A 265 -16.18 0.93 -16.99
CA ILE A 265 -15.42 1.95 -17.73
C ILE A 265 -15.57 1.74 -19.25
N VAL A 266 -15.41 0.51 -19.74
CA VAL A 266 -15.48 0.21 -21.18
C VAL A 266 -16.90 0.28 -21.73
N ARG A 267 -17.92 0.00 -20.90
CA ARG A 267 -19.33 0.17 -21.27
C ARG A 267 -19.71 1.64 -21.44
N ASP A 268 -19.02 2.54 -20.78
CA ASP A 268 -19.31 3.97 -20.82
C ASP A 268 -18.96 4.58 -22.18
N ARG A 269 -19.99 4.98 -22.93
CA ARG A 269 -19.85 5.51 -24.28
C ARG A 269 -19.17 6.89 -24.32
N TYR A 270 -19.17 7.62 -23.21
CA TYR A 270 -18.55 8.95 -23.09
C TYR A 270 -17.12 8.89 -22.55
N MET A 271 -16.62 7.68 -22.29
CA MET A 271 -15.28 7.47 -21.72
C MET A 271 -14.16 7.90 -22.67
N VAL A 272 -14.41 7.83 -23.97
CA VAL A 272 -13.44 8.22 -24.99
C VAL A 272 -13.64 9.69 -25.29
N ASN A 273 -12.54 10.43 -25.38
CA ASN A 273 -12.60 11.85 -25.70
C ASN A 273 -13.12 12.06 -27.13
N ASN A 274 -14.18 12.86 -27.28
CA ASN A 274 -14.76 13.19 -28.59
C ASN A 274 -13.77 13.92 -29.50
N GLU A 275 -12.88 14.74 -28.92
CA GLU A 275 -11.84 15.44 -29.68
C GLU A 275 -10.85 14.44 -30.29
N PHE A 276 -10.46 13.42 -29.53
CA PHE A 276 -9.61 12.34 -30.02
C PHE A 276 -10.29 11.55 -31.16
N LEU A 277 -11.60 11.28 -31.05
CA LEU A 277 -12.35 10.59 -32.11
C LEU A 277 -12.42 11.43 -33.40
N LYS A 278 -12.63 12.74 -33.30
CA LYS A 278 -12.62 13.66 -34.44
C LYS A 278 -11.23 13.78 -35.08
N LEU A 279 -10.18 13.74 -34.25
CA LEU A 279 -8.79 13.71 -34.73
C LEU A 279 -8.54 12.46 -35.58
N LEU A 280 -8.97 11.28 -35.12
CA LEU A 280 -8.87 10.05 -35.90
C LEU A 280 -9.72 10.08 -37.18
N GLU A 281 -10.92 10.65 -37.14
CA GLU A 281 -11.73 10.90 -38.34
C GLU A 281 -10.98 11.77 -39.35
N SER A 282 -10.30 12.84 -38.92
CA SER A 282 -9.54 13.71 -39.83
C SER A 282 -8.33 13.03 -40.49
N LEU A 283 -7.78 11.98 -39.86
CA LEU A 283 -6.63 11.23 -40.36
C LEU A 283 -7.02 9.99 -41.18
N THR A 284 -8.28 9.58 -41.12
CA THR A 284 -8.76 8.35 -41.77
C THR A 284 -9.86 8.70 -42.76
N ASN A 285 -10.02 7.91 -43.82
CA ASN A 285 -11.17 8.08 -44.73
C ASN A 285 -12.47 7.48 -44.15
N LEU A 286 -12.58 7.42 -42.82
CA LEU A 286 -13.69 6.80 -42.10
C LEU A 286 -14.57 7.89 -41.47
N THR A 287 -15.87 7.65 -41.42
CA THR A 287 -16.80 8.52 -40.69
C THR A 287 -16.60 8.41 -39.18
N LEU A 288 -16.94 9.46 -38.42
CA LEU A 288 -16.89 9.46 -36.95
C LEU A 288 -17.56 8.23 -36.31
N SER A 289 -18.69 7.79 -36.89
CA SER A 289 -19.42 6.61 -36.44
C SER A 289 -18.61 5.31 -36.60
N GLN A 290 -17.88 5.15 -37.70
CA GLN A 290 -17.02 4.00 -37.95
C GLN A 290 -15.80 4.02 -37.02
N VAL A 291 -15.17 5.19 -36.83
CA VAL A 291 -14.04 5.37 -35.91
C VAL A 291 -14.44 5.04 -34.48
N THR A 292 -15.58 5.55 -34.01
CA THR A 292 -16.11 5.29 -32.68
C THR A 292 -16.39 3.80 -32.47
N LEU A 293 -16.97 3.13 -33.47
CA LEU A 293 -17.24 1.70 -33.41
C LEU A 293 -15.95 0.86 -33.34
N ILE A 294 -14.94 1.19 -34.16
CA ILE A 294 -13.63 0.52 -34.14
C ILE A 294 -12.97 0.67 -32.79
N TRP A 295 -12.96 1.90 -32.26
CA TRP A 295 -12.36 2.19 -30.96
C TRP A 295 -13.09 1.46 -29.82
N GLN A 296 -14.42 1.47 -29.83
CA GLN A 296 -15.23 0.76 -28.86
C GLN A 296 -14.95 -0.75 -28.89
N ARG A 297 -14.81 -1.35 -30.08
CA ARG A 297 -14.41 -2.76 -30.24
C ARG A 297 -13.00 -3.01 -29.69
N GLY A 298 -12.07 -2.09 -29.91
CA GLY A 298 -10.72 -2.13 -29.35
C GLY A 298 -10.72 -2.15 -27.82
N LEU A 299 -11.53 -1.29 -27.18
CA LEU A 299 -11.68 -1.27 -25.72
C LEU A 299 -12.29 -2.58 -25.19
N TRP A 300 -13.29 -3.14 -25.87
CA TRP A 300 -13.87 -4.44 -25.50
C TRP A 300 -12.87 -5.59 -25.66
N LEU A 301 -12.05 -5.58 -26.72
CA LEU A 301 -10.97 -6.55 -26.90
C LEU A 301 -9.94 -6.44 -25.77
N PHE A 302 -9.51 -5.22 -25.44
CA PHE A 302 -8.60 -4.96 -24.33
C PHE A 302 -9.16 -5.47 -23.00
N ALA A 303 -10.43 -5.18 -22.71
CA ALA A 303 -11.10 -5.69 -21.51
C ALA A 303 -11.17 -7.22 -21.50
N ALA A 304 -11.49 -7.85 -22.62
CA ALA A 304 -11.54 -9.31 -22.71
C ALA A 304 -10.15 -9.93 -22.44
N VAL A 305 -9.09 -9.39 -23.04
CA VAL A 305 -7.71 -9.85 -22.80
C VAL A 305 -7.32 -9.66 -21.33
N PHE A 306 -7.62 -8.50 -20.74
CA PHE A 306 -7.36 -8.24 -19.32
C PHE A 306 -8.08 -9.23 -18.42
N ILE A 307 -9.36 -9.52 -18.68
CA ILE A 307 -10.16 -10.47 -17.90
C ILE A 307 -9.56 -11.88 -18.02
N VAL A 308 -9.13 -12.30 -19.21
CA VAL A 308 -8.47 -13.59 -19.39
C VAL A 308 -7.18 -13.67 -18.58
N ILE A 309 -6.35 -12.62 -18.60
CA ILE A 309 -5.12 -12.55 -17.78
C ILE A 309 -5.46 -12.63 -16.29
N ALA A 310 -6.48 -11.89 -15.83
CA ALA A 310 -6.93 -11.88 -14.45
C ALA A 310 -7.45 -13.25 -13.99
N ILE A 311 -8.16 -13.98 -14.86
CA ILE A 311 -8.60 -15.36 -14.61
C ILE A 311 -7.39 -16.30 -14.52
N CYS A 312 -6.46 -16.23 -15.47
CA CYS A 312 -5.25 -17.05 -15.48
C CYS A 312 -4.39 -16.83 -14.22
N ASP A 313 -4.19 -15.58 -13.81
CA ASP A 313 -3.47 -15.24 -12.58
C ASP A 313 -4.17 -15.78 -11.33
N SER A 314 -5.50 -15.62 -11.26
CA SER A 314 -6.30 -16.16 -10.15
C SER A 314 -6.21 -17.69 -10.05
N ILE A 315 -6.31 -18.39 -11.19
CA ILE A 315 -6.16 -19.86 -11.25
C ILE A 315 -4.74 -20.28 -10.86
N ALA A 316 -3.72 -19.58 -11.35
CA ALA A 316 -2.33 -19.87 -11.02
C ALA A 316 -2.05 -19.74 -9.52
N GLY A 317 -2.62 -18.71 -8.87
CA GLY A 317 -2.53 -18.55 -7.41
C GLY A 317 -3.16 -19.71 -6.64
N VAL A 318 -4.37 -20.14 -7.04
CA VAL A 318 -5.08 -21.28 -6.41
C VAL A 318 -4.35 -22.60 -6.65
N PHE A 319 -3.85 -22.84 -7.87
CA PHE A 319 -3.15 -24.08 -8.21
C PHE A 319 -1.84 -24.22 -7.42
N LYS A 320 -1.09 -23.12 -7.27
CA LYS A 320 0.14 -23.07 -6.45
C LYS A 320 -0.12 -23.28 -4.96
N CYS A 321 -1.34 -23.08 -4.47
CA CYS A 321 -1.69 -23.40 -3.08
C CYS A 321 -1.90 -24.90 -2.83
N LYS A 322 -2.42 -25.62 -3.85
CA LYS A 322 -2.84 -27.04 -3.73
C LYS A 322 -1.72 -28.05 -4.02
N SER A 323 -0.67 -27.66 -4.76
CA SER A 323 0.53 -28.47 -5.01
C SER A 323 1.54 -28.37 -3.89
#